data_AF-A0A163XPJ9-F1
#
_entry.id   AF-A0A163XPJ9-F1
#
_cell.length_a   1.000
_cell.length_b   1.000
_cell.length_c   1.000
_cell.angle_alpha   90.00
_cell.angle_beta   90.00
_cell.angle_gamma   90.00
#
_symmetry.space_group_name_H-M   'P 1'
#
loop_
_entity.id
_entity.type
_entity.pdbx_description
1 polymer ?
#
loop_
_entity_poly.entity_id
_entity_poly.type
_entity_poly.pdbx_seq_one_letter_code
_entity_poly.pdbx_strand_id
1 'polypeptide(L)'
;MNINQMLGINDSYQAPAQIMKILYDRKRREEVFMKFLEAFNFDVSYDWFYEYFQDEHADRIRKKQDFTPKGVADLIVALAGSEGPTYDCASGTGGITIRKWQADRMKTSLYEYKPSNYLYMCEEISDRAIPFLLFNTLIRGMNAIVIHCDVLSRNTYGVFFVQNDKDNPMQFSSLNVMPYSKGVADFLRLKFVEERYKPLIESKVFPKHLMEAKEDVFGQKRTIM
;
A
#
# COMPACT_ATOMS: atom_id res chain seq x y z
N MET A 1 -19.97 -6.29 -14.05
CA MET A 1 -19.47 -5.25 -13.14
C MET A 1 -18.43 -4.43 -13.90
N ASN A 2 -18.48 -3.10 -13.89
CA ASN A 2 -17.63 -2.29 -14.76
C ASN A 2 -16.75 -1.32 -13.94
N ILE A 3 -15.47 -1.68 -13.77
CA ILE A 3 -14.46 -0.87 -13.08
C ILE A 3 -14.33 0.52 -13.72
N ASN A 4 -14.42 0.63 -15.05
CA ASN A 4 -14.34 1.91 -15.75
C ASN A 4 -15.46 2.86 -15.31
N GLN A 5 -16.69 2.37 -15.17
CA GLN A 5 -17.81 3.17 -14.69
C GLN A 5 -17.61 3.67 -13.26
N MET A 6 -17.08 2.83 -12.37
CA MET A 6 -16.80 3.22 -10.97
C MET A 6 -15.70 4.27 -10.88
N LEU A 7 -14.72 4.23 -11.77
CA LEU A 7 -13.65 5.24 -11.89
C LEU A 7 -14.09 6.49 -12.68
N GLY A 8 -15.24 6.43 -13.35
CA GLY A 8 -15.75 7.51 -14.21
C GLY A 8 -14.90 7.72 -15.47
N ILE A 9 -14.43 6.63 -16.08
CA ILE A 9 -13.63 6.64 -17.32
C ILE A 9 -14.33 5.84 -18.41
N ASN A 10 -13.99 6.13 -19.66
CA ASN A 10 -14.53 5.43 -20.82
C ASN A 10 -13.56 4.37 -21.38
N ASP A 11 -12.27 4.55 -21.10
CA ASP A 11 -11.17 3.72 -21.60
C ASP A 11 -10.25 3.38 -20.42
N SER A 12 -9.90 2.12 -20.30
CA SER A 12 -9.12 1.55 -19.21
C SER A 12 -7.65 2.01 -19.22
N TYR A 13 -7.13 2.48 -20.35
CA TYR A 13 -5.83 3.17 -20.41
C TYR A 13 -5.81 4.45 -19.56
N GLN A 14 -6.98 5.04 -19.30
CA GLN A 14 -7.11 6.25 -18.45
C GLN A 14 -7.05 5.93 -16.95
N ALA A 15 -7.16 4.66 -16.56
CA ALA A 15 -7.33 4.26 -15.17
C ALA A 15 -6.17 4.66 -14.25
N PRO A 16 -4.89 4.48 -14.61
CA PRO A 16 -3.80 4.87 -13.72
C PRO A 16 -3.85 6.36 -13.36
N ALA A 17 -4.02 7.22 -14.37
CA ALA A 17 -4.08 8.66 -14.19
C ALA A 17 -5.34 9.08 -13.41
N GLN A 18 -6.47 8.44 -13.68
CA GLN A 18 -7.72 8.75 -12.98
C GLN A 18 -7.69 8.29 -11.52
N ILE A 19 -7.19 7.09 -11.24
CA ILE A 19 -7.03 6.59 -9.87
C ILE A 19 -6.14 7.54 -9.11
N MET A 20 -5.00 7.95 -9.66
CA MET A 20 -4.11 8.88 -8.97
C MET A 20 -4.80 10.22 -8.65
N LYS A 21 -5.61 10.76 -9.58
CA LYS A 21 -6.44 11.96 -9.30
C LYS A 21 -7.43 11.73 -8.17
N ILE A 22 -8.09 10.57 -8.14
CA ILE A 22 -9.02 10.19 -7.07
C ILE A 22 -8.26 10.12 -5.73
N LEU A 23 -7.08 9.49 -5.70
CA LEU A 23 -6.31 9.29 -4.47
C LEU A 23 -5.89 10.60 -3.79
N TYR A 24 -5.64 11.66 -4.55
CA TYR A 24 -5.30 12.99 -4.05
C TYR A 24 -6.48 13.80 -3.49
N ASP A 25 -7.72 13.36 -3.75
CA ASP A 25 -8.93 13.97 -3.20
C ASP A 25 -9.53 13.02 -2.17
N ARG A 26 -9.22 13.23 -0.88
CA ARG A 26 -9.64 12.33 0.20
C ARG A 26 -11.15 12.05 0.20
N LYS A 27 -11.98 13.07 0.02
CA LYS A 27 -13.43 12.89 0.08
C LYS A 27 -13.89 12.00 -1.08
N ARG A 28 -13.47 12.33 -2.30
CA ARG A 28 -13.78 11.55 -3.50
C ARG A 28 -13.20 10.13 -3.42
N ARG A 29 -11.99 9.97 -2.87
CA ARG A 29 -11.32 8.69 -2.65
C ARG A 29 -12.17 7.77 -1.78
N GLU A 30 -12.61 8.25 -0.63
CA GLU A 30 -13.40 7.45 0.31
C GLU A 30 -14.79 7.10 -0.27
N GLU A 31 -15.42 7.99 -1.02
CA GLU A 31 -16.65 7.69 -1.77
C GLU A 31 -16.46 6.59 -2.82
N VAL A 32 -15.34 6.63 -3.57
CA VAL A 32 -15.00 5.59 -4.54
C VAL A 32 -14.67 4.27 -3.84
N PHE A 33 -13.92 4.30 -2.73
CA PHE A 33 -13.62 3.10 -1.94
C PHE A 33 -14.88 2.39 -1.49
N MET A 34 -15.88 3.13 -0.98
CA MET A 34 -17.16 2.55 -0.58
C MET A 34 -17.89 1.90 -1.76
N LYS A 35 -17.94 2.55 -2.93
CA LYS A 35 -18.52 1.96 -4.14
C LYS A 35 -17.83 0.65 -4.53
N PHE A 36 -16.51 0.61 -4.47
CA PHE A 36 -15.75 -0.62 -4.76
C PHE A 36 -16.02 -1.71 -3.71
N LEU A 37 -16.02 -1.37 -2.41
CA LEU A 37 -16.34 -2.33 -1.36
C LEU A 37 -17.71 -2.96 -1.55
N GLU A 38 -18.75 -2.15 -1.78
CA GLU A 38 -20.11 -2.63 -2.04
C GLU A 38 -20.16 -3.54 -3.26
N ALA A 39 -19.51 -3.10 -4.34
CA ALA A 39 -19.57 -3.80 -5.61
C ALA A 39 -18.82 -5.16 -5.55
N PHE A 40 -17.76 -5.28 -4.73
CA PHE A 40 -17.01 -6.52 -4.50
C PHE A 40 -17.47 -7.29 -3.24
N ASN A 41 -18.69 -7.04 -2.75
CA ASN A 41 -19.26 -7.70 -1.58
C ASN A 41 -18.34 -7.66 -0.33
N PHE A 42 -17.58 -6.57 -0.19
CA PHE A 42 -16.62 -6.34 0.89
C PHE A 42 -15.49 -7.39 0.99
N ASP A 43 -15.29 -8.22 -0.03
CA ASP A 43 -14.19 -9.18 -0.05
C ASP A 43 -12.88 -8.51 -0.48
N VAL A 44 -12.14 -8.02 0.50
CA VAL A 44 -10.84 -7.36 0.32
C VAL A 44 -9.64 -8.33 0.33
N SER A 45 -9.88 -9.65 0.32
CA SER A 45 -8.81 -10.67 0.49
C SER A 45 -7.92 -10.90 -0.73
N TYR A 46 -8.24 -10.26 -1.87
CA TYR A 46 -7.51 -10.39 -3.13
C TYR A 46 -7.50 -9.04 -3.87
N ASP A 47 -6.65 -8.94 -4.90
CA ASP A 47 -6.57 -7.76 -5.74
C ASP A 47 -7.71 -7.73 -6.78
N TRP A 48 -8.60 -6.75 -6.67
CA TRP A 48 -9.71 -6.55 -7.59
C TRP A 48 -9.29 -6.06 -8.97
N PHE A 49 -8.10 -5.48 -9.08
CA PHE A 49 -7.56 -4.96 -10.33
C PHE A 49 -6.73 -6.00 -11.07
N TYR A 50 -6.62 -7.22 -10.55
CA TYR A 50 -5.75 -8.24 -11.15
C TYR A 50 -6.09 -8.50 -12.63
N GLU A 51 -7.32 -8.93 -12.90
CA GLU A 51 -7.78 -9.21 -14.28
C GLU A 51 -7.83 -7.92 -15.11
N TYR A 52 -8.31 -6.84 -14.50
CA TYR A 52 -8.40 -5.52 -15.14
C TYR A 52 -7.04 -5.01 -15.65
N PHE A 53 -6.00 -5.13 -14.83
CA PHE A 53 -4.65 -4.69 -15.17
C PHE A 53 -3.99 -5.68 -16.14
N GLN A 54 -4.26 -6.98 -16.03
CA GLN A 54 -3.75 -7.98 -16.96
C GLN A 54 -4.31 -7.82 -18.37
N ASP A 55 -5.60 -7.53 -18.51
CA ASP A 55 -6.26 -7.37 -19.81
C ASP A 55 -5.74 -6.12 -20.55
N GLU A 56 -5.51 -5.01 -19.83
CA GLU A 56 -4.88 -3.79 -20.37
C GLU A 56 -3.41 -3.98 -20.75
N HIS A 57 -2.71 -4.85 -20.03
CA HIS A 57 -1.30 -5.16 -20.22
C HIS A 57 -1.06 -6.43 -21.02
N ALA A 58 -2.09 -6.95 -21.72
CA ALA A 58 -1.98 -8.03 -22.69
C ALA A 58 -1.20 -7.64 -23.96
N ASP A 59 -0.32 -6.65 -23.87
CA ASP A 59 0.91 -6.55 -24.65
C ASP A 59 1.94 -7.59 -24.10
N ARG A 60 1.53 -8.86 -24.02
CA ARG A 60 2.29 -10.04 -23.53
C ARG A 60 3.64 -10.24 -24.24
N ILE A 61 3.94 -9.43 -25.24
CA ILE A 61 5.06 -9.60 -26.17
C ILE A 61 6.35 -8.95 -25.64
N ARG A 62 6.31 -7.89 -24.81
CA ARG A 62 7.54 -7.12 -24.47
C ARG A 62 8.11 -7.30 -23.06
N LYS A 63 7.28 -7.51 -22.03
CA LYS A 63 7.76 -7.68 -20.65
C LYS A 63 7.09 -8.91 -20.06
N LYS A 64 7.80 -10.03 -20.07
CA LYS A 64 7.38 -11.32 -19.49
C LYS A 64 7.30 -11.27 -17.96
N GLN A 65 6.62 -10.28 -17.40
CA GLN A 65 6.23 -10.30 -16.00
C GLN A 65 5.00 -11.19 -15.88
N ASP A 66 5.24 -12.46 -15.57
CA ASP A 66 4.19 -13.40 -15.19
C ASP A 66 3.72 -13.01 -13.79
N PHE A 67 2.44 -12.65 -13.68
CA PHE A 67 1.86 -12.29 -12.38
C PHE A 67 1.75 -13.54 -11.49
N THR A 68 2.08 -13.39 -10.21
CA THR A 68 2.10 -14.49 -9.24
C THR A 68 0.69 -15.08 -9.05
N PRO A 69 0.43 -16.34 -9.48
CA PRO A 69 -0.85 -16.98 -9.25
C PRO A 69 -1.15 -17.08 -7.75
N LYS A 70 -2.43 -17.04 -7.38
CA LYS A 70 -2.90 -17.07 -5.99
C LYS A 70 -2.20 -18.13 -5.12
N GLY A 71 -2.13 -19.38 -5.61
CA GLY A 71 -1.50 -20.48 -4.85
C GLY A 71 0.00 -20.27 -4.58
N VAL A 72 0.72 -19.60 -5.50
CA VAL A 72 2.14 -19.28 -5.31
C VAL A 72 2.30 -18.17 -4.28
N ALA A 73 1.43 -17.15 -4.32
CA ALA A 73 1.44 -16.07 -3.33
C ALA A 73 1.13 -16.59 -1.92
N ASP A 74 0.12 -17.46 -1.77
CA ASP A 74 -0.22 -18.08 -0.48
C ASP A 74 0.97 -18.92 0.06
N LEU A 75 1.67 -19.65 -0.80
CA LEU A 75 2.88 -20.41 -0.44
C LEU A 75 4.02 -19.50 0.03
N ILE A 76 4.31 -18.42 -0.71
CA ILE A 76 5.35 -17.45 -0.35
C ILE A 76 5.06 -16.83 1.02
N VAL A 77 3.80 -16.45 1.26
CA VAL A 77 3.35 -15.87 2.52
C VAL A 77 3.53 -16.85 3.67
N ALA A 78 3.19 -18.13 3.47
CA ALA A 78 3.41 -19.18 4.47
C ALA A 78 4.90 -19.38 4.80
N LEU A 79 5.78 -19.30 3.79
CA LEU A 79 7.23 -19.43 3.96
C LEU A 79 7.87 -18.21 4.65
N ALA A 80 7.38 -17.00 4.37
CA ALA A 80 7.92 -15.76 4.93
C ALA A 80 7.61 -15.56 6.42
N GLY A 81 6.56 -16.21 6.94
CA GLY A 81 6.19 -16.14 8.35
C GLY A 81 5.54 -14.81 8.77
N SER A 82 5.63 -14.49 10.07
CA SER A 82 4.91 -13.38 10.71
C SER A 82 5.78 -12.22 11.16
N GLU A 83 7.08 -12.43 11.28
CA GLU A 83 7.93 -11.58 12.11
C GLU A 83 8.50 -10.41 11.32
N GLY A 84 8.39 -9.21 11.89
CA GLY A 84 8.96 -7.99 11.34
C GLY A 84 8.19 -7.39 10.16
N PRO A 85 8.75 -6.32 9.54
CA PRO A 85 8.15 -5.67 8.39
C PRO A 85 8.18 -6.59 7.17
N THR A 86 7.13 -6.54 6.36
CA THR A 86 7.08 -7.23 5.07
C THR A 86 7.72 -6.36 4.01
N TYR A 87 8.59 -6.91 3.17
CA TYR A 87 9.17 -6.22 2.02
C TYR A 87 8.84 -6.94 0.71
N ASP A 88 8.28 -6.20 -0.23
CA ASP A 88 7.93 -6.66 -1.57
C ASP A 88 8.60 -5.72 -2.60
N CYS A 89 9.61 -6.22 -3.29
CA CYS A 89 10.48 -5.42 -4.16
C CYS A 89 9.97 -5.22 -5.60
N ALA A 90 8.87 -5.88 -5.97
CA ALA A 90 8.27 -5.75 -7.30
C ALA A 90 6.76 -5.95 -7.18
N SER A 91 6.14 -5.06 -6.41
CA SER A 91 4.78 -5.28 -5.91
C SER A 91 3.72 -5.30 -7.00
N GLY A 92 3.96 -4.69 -8.16
CA GLY A 92 2.94 -4.48 -9.17
C GLY A 92 1.76 -3.72 -8.57
N THR A 93 0.57 -4.31 -8.64
CA THR A 93 -0.66 -3.79 -8.01
C THR A 93 -0.81 -4.17 -6.53
N GLY A 94 0.13 -4.95 -5.96
CA GLY A 94 0.17 -5.33 -4.55
C GLY A 94 -0.40 -6.72 -4.24
N GLY A 95 -0.51 -7.61 -5.24
CA GLY A 95 -1.12 -8.93 -5.08
C GLY A 95 -0.51 -9.76 -3.95
N ILE A 96 0.82 -9.84 -3.86
CA ILE A 96 1.52 -10.55 -2.77
C ILE A 96 1.34 -9.82 -1.44
N THR A 97 1.47 -8.49 -1.42
CA THR A 97 1.25 -7.67 -0.22
C THR A 97 -0.14 -7.87 0.38
N ILE A 98 -1.19 -7.89 -0.44
CA ILE A 98 -2.58 -8.13 -0.01
C ILE A 98 -2.72 -9.50 0.64
N ARG A 99 -2.07 -10.52 0.07
CA ARG A 99 -2.08 -11.89 0.62
C ARG A 99 -1.40 -11.96 1.97
N LYS A 100 -0.23 -11.33 2.10
CA LYS A 100 0.48 -11.24 3.38
C LYS A 100 -0.37 -10.53 4.44
N TRP A 101 -0.94 -9.38 4.09
CA TRP A 101 -1.84 -8.62 4.97
C TRP A 101 -3.06 -9.42 5.38
N GLN A 102 -3.68 -10.13 4.44
CA GLN A 102 -4.82 -10.99 4.74
C GLN A 102 -4.43 -12.11 5.72
N ALA A 103 -3.29 -12.76 5.50
CA ALA A 103 -2.79 -13.80 6.40
C ALA A 103 -2.49 -13.23 7.80
N ASP A 104 -1.88 -12.06 7.89
CA ASP A 104 -1.60 -11.39 9.16
C ASP A 104 -2.87 -10.99 9.90
N ARG A 105 -3.87 -10.47 9.19
CA ARG A 105 -5.19 -10.13 9.74
C ARG A 105 -5.93 -11.35 10.29
N MET A 106 -5.78 -12.51 9.65
CA MET A 106 -6.44 -13.75 10.06
C MET A 106 -5.76 -14.47 11.23
N LYS A 107 -4.58 -14.02 11.69
CA LYS A 107 -3.88 -14.62 12.85
C LYS A 107 -4.54 -14.30 14.18
N THR A 108 -5.18 -13.14 14.27
CA THR A 108 -5.81 -12.63 15.49
C THR A 108 -7.27 -12.31 15.22
N SER A 109 -8.08 -12.20 16.26
CA SER A 109 -9.46 -11.72 16.09
C SER A 109 -9.48 -10.26 15.61
N LEU A 110 -10.60 -9.81 15.04
CA LEU A 110 -10.77 -8.42 14.61
C LEU A 110 -10.56 -7.41 15.76
N TYR A 111 -10.86 -7.81 17.00
CA TYR A 111 -10.70 -6.97 18.19
C TYR A 111 -9.24 -6.84 18.65
N GLU A 112 -8.40 -7.83 18.33
CA GLU A 112 -6.99 -7.86 18.71
C GLU A 112 -6.08 -7.35 17.58
N TYR A 113 -6.54 -7.46 16.33
CA TYR A 113 -5.78 -6.99 15.20
C TYR A 113 -5.59 -5.47 15.27
N LYS A 114 -4.31 -5.05 15.31
CA LYS A 114 -3.91 -3.66 15.24
C LYS A 114 -3.08 -3.43 13.98
N PRO A 115 -3.52 -2.56 13.04
CA PRO A 115 -2.71 -2.15 11.91
C PRO A 115 -1.29 -1.72 12.28
N SER A 116 -1.08 -1.09 13.43
CA SER A 116 0.21 -0.59 13.92
C SER A 116 1.26 -1.69 14.15
N ASN A 117 0.84 -2.94 14.32
CA ASN A 117 1.75 -4.08 14.46
C ASN A 117 2.41 -4.51 13.14
N TYR A 118 1.89 -4.03 11.99
CA TYR A 118 2.30 -4.51 10.67
C TYR A 118 2.72 -3.33 9.81
N LEU A 119 3.88 -3.46 9.13
CA LEU A 119 4.37 -2.49 8.16
C LEU A 119 4.72 -3.21 6.86
N TYR A 120 4.16 -2.73 5.74
CA TYR A 120 4.41 -3.26 4.41
C TYR A 120 5.25 -2.28 3.60
N MET A 121 6.46 -2.66 3.22
CA MET A 121 7.32 -1.90 2.32
C MET A 121 7.17 -2.48 0.91
N CYS A 122 6.75 -1.64 -0.03
CA CYS A 122 6.45 -2.04 -1.41
C CYS A 122 7.27 -1.16 -2.36
N GLU A 123 8.04 -1.77 -3.25
CA GLU A 123 8.75 -1.08 -4.33
C GLU A 123 8.18 -1.49 -5.68
N GLU A 124 7.99 -0.51 -6.56
CA GLU A 124 7.47 -0.74 -7.90
C GLU A 124 8.04 0.30 -8.87
N ILE A 125 8.36 -0.13 -10.10
CA ILE A 125 8.99 0.69 -11.16
C ILE A 125 7.97 1.27 -12.14
N SER A 126 6.79 0.65 -12.27
CA SER A 126 5.78 1.00 -13.24
C SER A 126 4.93 2.19 -12.78
N ASP A 127 5.03 3.30 -13.51
CA ASP A 127 4.14 4.47 -13.39
C ASP A 127 2.65 4.08 -13.38
N ARG A 128 2.29 3.02 -14.11
CA ARG A 128 0.90 2.57 -14.25
C ARG A 128 0.44 1.74 -13.06
N ALA A 129 1.32 1.01 -12.39
CA ALA A 129 0.97 0.12 -11.28
C ALA A 129 0.85 0.86 -9.94
N ILE A 130 1.67 1.91 -9.73
CA ILE A 130 1.69 2.71 -8.49
C ILE A 130 0.28 3.18 -8.04
N PRO A 131 -0.58 3.74 -8.91
CA PRO A 131 -1.93 4.15 -8.51
C PRO A 131 -2.78 3.00 -7.96
N PHE A 132 -2.69 1.81 -8.56
CA PHE A 132 -3.43 0.62 -8.09
C PHE A 132 -2.86 0.08 -6.78
N LEU A 133 -1.53 0.06 -6.63
CA LEU A 133 -0.87 -0.33 -5.39
C LEU A 133 -1.26 0.59 -4.22
N LEU A 134 -1.26 1.91 -4.45
CA LEU A 134 -1.71 2.89 -3.46
C LEU A 134 -3.20 2.71 -3.14
N PHE A 135 -4.05 2.55 -4.15
CA PHE A 135 -5.47 2.25 -3.94
C PHE A 135 -5.63 1.02 -3.03
N ASN A 136 -4.92 -0.06 -3.35
CA ASN A 136 -5.04 -1.33 -2.67
C ASN A 136 -4.57 -1.28 -1.21
N THR A 137 -3.51 -0.52 -0.91
CA THR A 137 -3.01 -0.34 0.46
C THR A 137 -3.91 0.60 1.28
N LEU A 138 -4.40 1.68 0.68
CA LEU A 138 -5.25 2.68 1.34
C LEU A 138 -6.63 2.11 1.73
N ILE A 139 -7.30 1.42 0.79
CA ILE A 139 -8.66 0.90 1.01
C ILE A 139 -8.70 -0.22 2.07
N ARG A 140 -7.58 -0.93 2.25
CA ARG A 140 -7.45 -2.03 3.23
C ARG A 140 -7.01 -1.56 4.61
N GLY A 141 -6.84 -0.25 4.82
CA GLY A 141 -6.44 0.30 6.11
C GLY A 141 -5.03 -0.14 6.54
N MET A 142 -4.13 -0.38 5.59
CA MET A 142 -2.76 -0.85 5.86
C MET A 142 -1.85 0.28 6.35
N ASN A 143 -0.77 -0.06 7.06
CA ASN A 143 0.39 0.80 7.20
C ASN A 143 1.45 0.37 6.18
N ALA A 144 1.83 1.26 5.26
CA ALA A 144 2.77 0.91 4.20
C ALA A 144 3.70 2.06 3.80
N ILE A 145 4.89 1.70 3.33
CA ILE A 145 5.80 2.60 2.61
C ILE A 145 5.83 2.11 1.17
N VAL A 146 5.23 2.88 0.26
CA VAL A 146 5.22 2.58 -1.18
C VAL A 146 6.25 3.46 -1.87
N ILE A 147 7.22 2.85 -2.54
CA ILE A 147 8.34 3.54 -3.19
C ILE A 147 8.22 3.32 -4.69
N HIS A 148 8.10 4.41 -5.43
CA HIS A 148 8.19 4.36 -6.88
C HIS A 148 9.67 4.45 -7.28
N CYS A 149 10.29 3.31 -7.56
CA CYS A 149 11.71 3.24 -7.89
C CYS A 149 12.07 2.05 -8.78
N ASP A 150 13.23 2.17 -9.42
CA ASP A 150 13.97 1.02 -9.91
C ASP A 150 14.79 0.44 -8.75
N VAL A 151 14.45 -0.78 -8.33
CA VAL A 151 15.05 -1.43 -7.16
C VAL A 151 16.55 -1.67 -7.30
N LEU A 152 17.04 -1.90 -8.53
CA LEU A 152 18.45 -2.22 -8.78
C LEU A 152 19.31 -0.96 -8.78
N SER A 153 18.87 0.09 -9.50
CA SER A 153 19.61 1.35 -9.58
C SER A 153 19.35 2.31 -8.42
N ARG A 154 18.31 2.04 -7.61
CA ARG A 154 17.78 2.91 -6.55
C ARG A 154 17.33 4.28 -7.04
N ASN A 155 17.12 4.45 -8.35
CA ASN A 155 16.54 5.66 -8.93
C ASN A 155 15.07 5.75 -8.52
N THR A 156 14.73 6.77 -7.76
CA THR A 156 13.42 6.96 -7.13
C THR A 156 12.74 8.21 -7.66
N TYR A 157 11.45 8.06 -7.91
CA TYR A 157 10.56 9.10 -8.45
C TYR A 157 9.55 9.60 -7.43
N GLY A 158 9.38 8.87 -6.32
CA GLY A 158 8.51 9.26 -5.20
C GLY A 158 8.45 8.21 -4.10
N VAL A 159 8.07 8.66 -2.90
CA VAL A 159 7.83 7.80 -1.74
C VAL A 159 6.51 8.22 -1.11
N PHE A 160 5.65 7.25 -0.85
CA PHE A 160 4.36 7.42 -0.20
C PHE A 160 4.37 6.69 1.13
N PHE A 161 3.83 7.35 2.14
CA PHE A 161 3.58 6.79 3.45
C PHE A 161 2.07 6.69 3.68
N VAL A 162 1.60 5.44 3.66
CA VAL A 162 0.22 5.06 3.88
C VAL A 162 0.08 4.73 5.36
N GLN A 163 -0.79 5.44 6.07
CA GLN A 163 -0.90 5.33 7.52
C GLN A 163 -2.35 5.16 7.97
N ASN A 164 -2.63 4.13 8.76
CA ASN A 164 -3.88 3.99 9.50
C ASN A 164 -3.80 4.83 10.79
N ASP A 165 -4.23 6.09 10.70
CA ASP A 165 -4.05 7.08 11.78
C ASP A 165 -4.70 6.66 13.11
N LYS A 166 -5.79 5.89 13.06
CA LYS A 166 -6.59 5.53 14.24
C LYS A 166 -6.35 4.11 14.74
N ASP A 167 -5.39 3.39 14.15
CA ASP A 167 -5.12 1.98 14.44
C ASP A 167 -6.39 1.11 14.39
N ASN A 168 -7.29 1.41 13.45
CA ASN A 168 -8.60 0.79 13.36
C ASN A 168 -8.70 -0.05 12.08
N PRO A 169 -8.88 -1.39 12.18
CA PRO A 169 -8.95 -2.27 11.01
C PRO A 169 -10.10 -1.98 10.03
N MET A 170 -11.12 -1.24 10.47
CA MET A 170 -12.30 -0.91 9.67
C MET A 170 -12.20 0.47 8.99
N GLN A 171 -11.10 1.20 9.19
CA GLN A 171 -10.89 2.52 8.59
C GLN A 171 -9.87 2.48 7.46
N PHE A 172 -10.07 3.36 6.48
CA PHE A 172 -9.11 3.60 5.41
C PHE A 172 -7.86 4.30 5.93
N SER A 173 -6.74 4.05 5.26
CA SER A 173 -5.50 4.75 5.56
C SER A 173 -5.44 6.12 4.90
N SER A 174 -4.68 7.01 5.52
CA SER A 174 -4.31 8.32 4.99
C SER A 174 -3.10 8.19 4.05
N LEU A 175 -3.07 9.05 3.03
CA LEU A 175 -1.99 9.14 2.05
C LEU A 175 -1.08 10.32 2.36
N ASN A 176 0.21 10.05 2.47
CA ASN A 176 1.23 11.08 2.68
C ASN A 176 2.34 10.92 1.65
N VAL A 177 2.71 11.98 0.94
CA VAL A 177 3.86 12.01 0.04
C VAL A 177 5.06 12.49 0.85
N MET A 178 6.07 11.63 0.98
CA MET A 178 7.29 12.00 1.70
C MET A 178 8.04 13.10 0.94
N PRO A 179 8.69 14.04 1.65
CA PRO A 179 9.47 15.09 1.01
C PRO A 179 10.69 14.51 0.28
N TYR A 180 11.02 15.10 -0.87
CA TYR A 180 12.23 14.81 -1.67
C TYR A 180 13.48 15.38 -0.99
N SER A 181 13.73 14.93 0.24
CA SER A 181 14.79 15.42 1.11
C SER A 181 15.91 14.40 1.21
N LYS A 182 17.12 14.89 1.49
CA LYS A 182 18.28 14.03 1.78
C LYS A 182 18.02 13.09 2.97
N GLY A 183 17.29 13.55 3.99
CA GLY A 183 16.96 12.72 5.15
C GLY A 183 16.12 11.49 4.80
N VAL A 184 15.10 11.66 3.94
CA VAL A 184 14.31 10.53 3.43
C VAL A 184 15.16 9.62 2.55
N ALA A 185 16.00 10.21 1.69
CA ALA A 185 16.88 9.46 0.80
C ALA A 185 17.88 8.59 1.57
N ASP A 186 18.51 9.14 2.60
CA ASP A 186 19.48 8.44 3.44
C ASP A 186 18.78 7.36 4.29
N PHE A 187 17.60 7.66 4.86
CA PHE A 187 16.83 6.71 5.68
C PHE A 187 16.41 5.46 4.88
N LEU A 188 15.90 5.65 3.66
CA LEU A 188 15.44 4.56 2.79
C LEU A 188 16.49 4.04 1.82
N ARG A 189 17.74 4.54 1.91
CA ARG A 189 18.86 4.20 1.02
C ARG A 189 18.48 4.27 -0.46
N LEU A 190 17.97 5.43 -0.86
CA LEU A 190 17.46 5.68 -2.20
C LEU A 190 18.06 6.94 -2.83
N LYS A 191 17.88 7.09 -4.13
CA LYS A 191 18.36 8.25 -4.89
C LYS A 191 17.19 8.88 -5.64
N PHE A 192 16.70 10.01 -5.16
CA PHE A 192 15.72 10.79 -5.91
C PHE A 192 16.36 11.30 -7.21
N VAL A 193 15.72 10.98 -8.33
CA VAL A 193 16.15 11.42 -9.67
C VAL A 193 15.17 12.39 -10.32
N GLU A 194 13.92 12.38 -9.87
CA GLU A 194 12.86 13.24 -10.39
C GLU A 194 11.79 13.44 -9.30
N GLU A 195 11.21 14.64 -9.25
CA GLU A 195 10.10 14.96 -8.36
C GLU A 195 8.75 14.83 -9.11
N ARG A 196 8.18 13.62 -9.16
CA ARG A 196 6.96 13.37 -9.96
C ARG A 196 5.65 13.73 -9.27
N TYR A 197 5.65 13.71 -7.94
CA TYR A 197 4.43 13.77 -7.14
C TYR A 197 4.32 15.06 -6.35
N LYS A 198 3.13 15.67 -6.41
CA LYS A 198 2.82 16.87 -5.62
C LYS A 198 2.82 16.53 -4.13
N PRO A 199 3.29 17.44 -3.26
CA PRO A 199 3.20 17.27 -1.82
C PRO A 199 1.75 17.06 -1.37
N LEU A 200 1.54 16.10 -0.49
CA LEU A 200 0.26 15.80 0.15
C LEU A 200 0.55 15.22 1.52
N ILE A 201 0.03 15.83 2.59
CA ILE A 201 0.15 15.32 3.96
C ILE A 201 -1.25 15.34 4.58
N GLU A 202 -1.81 14.17 4.81
CA GLU A 202 -3.12 13.97 5.42
C GLU A 202 -3.00 13.68 6.92
N SER A 203 -1.95 12.97 7.32
CA SER A 203 -1.65 12.62 8.71
C SER A 203 -0.96 13.80 9.41
N LYS A 204 -1.75 14.74 9.93
CA LYS A 204 -1.24 15.98 10.56
C LYS A 204 -0.76 15.83 12.00
N VAL A 205 -1.21 14.77 12.69
CA VAL A 205 -0.94 14.54 14.11
C VAL A 205 -0.24 13.20 14.24
N PHE A 206 0.82 13.15 15.05
CA PHE A 206 1.49 11.90 15.36
C PHE A 206 0.50 10.96 16.08
N PRO A 207 0.33 9.71 15.64
CA PRO A 207 -0.66 8.82 16.24
C PRO A 207 -0.35 8.51 17.71
N LYS A 208 -1.33 8.74 18.59
CA LYS A 208 -1.17 8.55 20.04
C LYS A 208 -0.77 7.13 20.43
N HIS A 209 -1.32 6.12 19.74
CA HIS A 209 -1.03 4.71 19.99
C HIS A 209 0.45 4.35 19.76
N LEU A 210 1.18 5.11 18.94
CA LEU A 210 2.63 4.94 18.75
C LEU A 210 3.47 5.68 19.81
N MET A 211 2.89 6.65 20.53
CA MET A 211 3.56 7.32 21.65
C MET A 211 3.55 6.41 22.88
N GLU A 212 2.39 5.82 23.18
CA GLU A 212 2.19 4.90 24.32
C GLU A 212 3.13 3.68 24.22
N ALA A 213 3.29 3.11 23.01
CA ALA A 213 4.24 2.02 22.76
C ALA A 213 5.70 2.40 23.04
N LYS A 214 6.09 3.68 22.85
CA LYS A 214 7.44 4.14 23.22
C LYS A 214 7.59 4.28 24.73
N GLU A 215 6.56 4.73 25.43
CA GLU A 215 6.60 4.84 26.88
C GLU A 215 6.70 3.48 27.56
N ASP A 216 6.08 2.42 27.03
CA ASP A 216 6.21 1.07 27.57
C ASP A 216 7.62 0.47 27.38
N VAL A 217 8.28 0.78 26.25
CA VAL A 217 9.65 0.30 25.95
C VAL A 217 10.71 1.03 26.78
N PHE A 218 10.49 2.31 27.13
CA PHE A 218 11.41 3.11 27.96
C PHE A 218 10.98 3.22 29.44
N GLY A 219 9.78 2.76 29.78
CA GLY A 219 9.14 2.87 31.10
C GLY A 219 9.41 1.71 32.06
N GLN A 220 10.08 0.64 31.61
CA GLN A 220 10.76 -0.29 32.52
C GLN A 220 11.98 0.41 33.14
N LYS A 221 11.70 1.27 34.12
CA LYS A 221 12.69 1.77 35.07
C LYS A 221 13.47 0.58 35.60
N ARG A 222 14.80 0.64 35.44
CA ARG A 222 15.74 -0.13 36.23
C ARG A 222 15.47 0.15 37.71
N THR A 223 14.68 -0.70 38.36
CA THR A 223 14.79 -0.91 39.80
C THR A 223 15.97 -1.84 39.98
N ILE A 224 17.14 -1.27 40.23
CA ILE A 224 18.24 -1.97 40.86
C ILE A 224 18.64 -1.08 42.03
N MET A 225 18.64 -1.70 43.21
CA MET A 225 18.98 -1.12 44.53
C MET A 225 20.17 -0.16 44.51
#